data_AF-A0A3M0A2C7-F1
#
_entry.id   AF-A0A3M0A2C7-F1
#
_cell.length_a   1.000
_cell.length_b   1.000
_cell.length_c   1.000
_cell.angle_alpha   90.00
_cell.angle_beta   90.00
_cell.angle_gamma   90.00
#
_symmetry.space_group_name_H-M   'P 1'
#
loop_
_entity.id
_entity.type
_entity.pdbx_description
1 polymer ?
#
loop_
_entity_poly.entity_id
_entity_poly.type
_entity_poly.pdbx_seq_one_letter_code
_entity_poly.pdbx_strand_id
1 'polypeptide(L)'
;MKTRKKELAILKKLKMNSLWFWVLIMVACLIATSLLIYFAVISKNIFATKVLSIVNDIIIAVVVGVLTGIVITVFSFIFLNIIKKAWIRDFYSFYAYIHSLKHRSKLITVKDRRFLDRYYDKVKSWTKEEYIQKLAEIFKYTENSIEYKNLINEVNEDFAKHGYLDPNIEKTKKDAYVKAFIFDLISPLLVVSALIVCAVLYNDGNPDSLYALTRLLAVAIVAIITVNVAIFTYEIVQIKKVHNIKTYNDFVMLSFNNYAYGTLSSMIVKKR
;
A
#
# COMPACT_ATOMS: atom_id res chain seq x y z
N MET A 1 -14.01 -25.89 6.85
CA MET A 1 -12.91 -25.37 5.98
C MET A 1 -13.36 -24.83 4.61
N LYS A 2 -14.18 -25.54 3.81
CA LYS A 2 -14.65 -25.02 2.50
C LYS A 2 -15.57 -23.79 2.62
N THR A 3 -16.40 -23.73 3.66
CA THR A 3 -17.35 -22.62 3.92
C THR A 3 -16.63 -21.33 4.32
N ARG A 4 -15.76 -21.37 5.33
CA ARG A 4 -14.90 -20.26 5.75
C ARG A 4 -14.12 -19.59 4.61
N LYS A 5 -13.51 -20.39 3.72
CA LYS A 5 -12.78 -19.83 2.56
C LYS A 5 -13.71 -19.07 1.60
N LYS A 6 -14.94 -19.56 1.40
CA LYS A 6 -15.97 -18.89 0.59
C LYS A 6 -16.47 -17.61 1.27
N GLU A 7 -16.72 -17.65 2.58
CA GLU A 7 -17.15 -16.50 3.38
C GLU A 7 -16.12 -15.38 3.37
N LEU A 8 -14.84 -15.71 3.64
CA LEU A 8 -13.74 -14.75 3.54
C LEU A 8 -13.59 -14.22 2.10
N ALA A 9 -13.84 -15.02 1.06
CA ALA A 9 -13.84 -14.53 -0.31
C ALA A 9 -14.96 -13.51 -0.58
N ILE A 10 -16.16 -13.72 -0.01
CA ILE A 10 -17.29 -12.78 -0.10
C ILE A 10 -16.97 -11.46 0.62
N LEU A 11 -16.28 -11.53 1.76
CA LEU A 11 -15.84 -10.34 2.51
C LEU A 11 -14.73 -9.57 1.78
N LYS A 12 -13.79 -10.30 1.16
CA LYS A 12 -12.69 -9.70 0.39
C LYS A 12 -13.16 -9.07 -0.91
N LYS A 13 -14.20 -9.60 -1.56
CA LYS A 13 -14.72 -9.07 -2.83
C LYS A 13 -15.26 -7.65 -2.64
N LEU A 14 -14.66 -6.67 -3.31
CA LEU A 14 -15.19 -5.31 -3.37
C LEU A 14 -16.42 -5.29 -4.30
N LYS A 15 -17.42 -4.43 -4.00
CA LYS A 15 -18.61 -4.27 -4.85
C LYS A 15 -18.17 -3.68 -6.21
N MET A 16 -18.19 -4.51 -7.26
CA MET A 16 -17.51 -4.28 -8.55
C MET A 16 -17.89 -2.99 -9.29
N ASN A 17 -19.13 -2.50 -9.16
CA ASN A 17 -19.63 -1.40 -10.00
C ASN A 17 -18.88 -0.07 -9.79
N SER A 18 -18.20 0.13 -8.66
CA SER A 18 -17.44 1.35 -8.39
C SER A 18 -15.96 1.25 -8.76
N LEU A 19 -15.41 0.05 -8.96
CA LEU A 19 -13.97 -0.16 -9.14
C LEU A 19 -13.50 0.01 -10.58
N TRP A 20 -14.33 -0.37 -11.55
CA TRP A 20 -13.98 -0.26 -12.97
C TRP A 20 -13.64 1.16 -13.39
N PHE A 21 -14.36 2.16 -12.87
CA PHE A 21 -14.05 3.57 -13.09
C PHE A 21 -12.64 3.94 -12.61
N TRP A 22 -12.26 3.50 -11.40
CA TRP A 22 -10.92 3.76 -10.87
C TRP A 22 -9.83 3.01 -11.63
N VAL A 23 -10.11 1.78 -12.09
CA VAL A 23 -9.20 1.02 -12.95
C VAL A 23 -8.97 1.75 -14.27
N LEU A 24 -10.03 2.26 -14.90
CA LEU A 24 -9.92 3.06 -16.13
C LEU A 24 -9.10 4.33 -15.93
N ILE A 25 -9.30 5.06 -14.82
CA ILE A 25 -8.48 6.22 -14.48
C ILE A 25 -7.00 5.81 -14.33
N MET A 26 -6.71 4.72 -13.64
CA MET A 26 -5.33 4.24 -13.49
C MET A 26 -4.70 3.90 -14.85
N VAL A 27 -5.42 3.22 -15.74
CA VAL A 27 -4.93 2.92 -17.09
C VAL A 27 -4.68 4.20 -17.90
N ALA A 28 -5.59 5.18 -17.84
CA ALA A 28 -5.41 6.46 -18.51
C ALA A 28 -4.18 7.23 -17.97
N CYS A 29 -3.97 7.24 -16.65
CA CYS A 29 -2.77 7.82 -16.05
C CYS A 29 -1.49 7.13 -16.51
N LEU A 30 -1.47 5.80 -16.63
CA LEU A 30 -0.30 5.07 -17.14
C LEU A 30 0.02 5.41 -18.60
N ILE A 31 -1.00 5.49 -19.45
CA ILE A 31 -0.83 5.88 -20.86
C ILE A 31 -0.30 7.31 -20.95
N ALA A 32 -0.91 8.26 -20.23
CA ALA A 32 -0.47 9.65 -20.22
C ALA A 32 0.98 9.79 -19.72
N THR A 33 1.34 9.07 -18.66
CA THR A 33 2.71 9.07 -18.13
C THR A 33 3.70 8.47 -19.12
N SER A 34 3.33 7.37 -19.79
CA SER A 34 4.17 6.75 -20.83
C SER A 34 4.42 7.68 -22.02
N LEU A 35 3.38 8.43 -22.43
CA LEU A 35 3.51 9.45 -23.47
C LEU A 35 4.42 10.60 -23.02
N LEU A 36 4.30 11.08 -21.77
CA LEU A 36 5.19 12.11 -21.23
C LEU A 36 6.66 11.66 -21.22
N ILE A 37 6.93 10.43 -20.79
CA ILE A 37 8.28 9.84 -20.82
C ILE A 37 8.79 9.78 -22.26
N TYR A 38 7.96 9.30 -23.19
CA TYR A 38 8.32 9.21 -24.61
C TYR A 38 8.73 10.58 -25.18
N PHE A 39 7.92 11.62 -24.94
CA PHE A 39 8.24 12.97 -25.40
C PHE A 39 9.51 13.51 -24.75
N ALA A 40 9.70 13.31 -23.44
CA ALA A 40 10.89 13.75 -22.72
C ALA A 40 12.18 13.11 -23.25
N VAL A 41 12.10 11.84 -23.66
CA VAL A 41 13.24 11.08 -24.15
C VAL A 41 13.64 11.51 -25.57
N ILE A 42 12.67 11.65 -26.47
CA ILE A 42 12.91 11.85 -27.91
C ILE A 42 13.09 13.33 -28.30
N SER A 43 12.53 14.26 -27.52
CA SER A 43 12.59 15.68 -27.85
C SER A 43 14.04 16.15 -28.00
N LYS A 44 14.37 16.69 -29.19
CA LYS A 44 15.69 17.27 -29.43
C LYS A 44 15.79 18.62 -28.73
N ASN A 45 16.95 18.89 -28.18
CA ASN A 45 17.21 20.13 -27.48
C ASN A 45 17.48 21.25 -28.51
N ILE A 46 16.92 22.44 -28.29
CA ILE A 46 16.98 23.57 -29.23
C ILE A 46 18.17 24.50 -28.90
N PHE A 47 18.80 24.33 -27.74
CA PHE A 47 19.91 25.19 -27.31
C PHE A 47 21.22 24.86 -28.05
N ALA A 48 21.84 25.88 -28.64
CA ALA A 48 23.11 25.76 -29.37
C ALA A 48 24.33 25.52 -28.46
N THR A 49 24.26 25.94 -27.20
CA THR A 49 25.34 25.81 -26.21
C THR A 49 25.26 24.47 -25.48
N LYS A 50 26.38 23.72 -25.47
CA LYS A 50 26.51 22.39 -24.85
C LYS A 50 26.06 22.37 -23.38
N VAL A 51 26.42 23.40 -22.60
CA VAL A 51 26.06 23.51 -21.17
C VAL A 51 24.55 23.68 -20.98
N LEU A 52 23.92 24.60 -21.73
CA LEU A 52 22.46 24.82 -21.66
C LEU A 52 21.67 23.61 -22.13
N SER A 53 22.18 22.89 -23.14
CA SER A 53 21.57 21.63 -23.58
C SER A 53 21.57 20.58 -22.46
N ILE A 54 22.70 20.38 -21.78
CA ILE A 54 22.80 19.40 -20.68
C ILE A 54 21.89 19.78 -19.52
N VAL A 55 21.88 21.05 -19.12
CA VAL A 55 21.04 21.54 -18.00
C VAL A 55 19.56 21.36 -18.32
N ASN A 56 19.12 21.70 -19.53
CA ASN A 56 17.72 21.53 -19.93
C ASN A 56 17.30 20.05 -19.94
N ASP A 57 18.17 19.14 -20.42
CA ASP A 57 17.90 17.70 -20.40
C ASP A 57 17.73 17.16 -18.97
N ILE A 58 18.56 17.62 -18.04
CA ILE A 58 18.45 17.28 -16.62
C ILE A 58 17.14 17.80 -16.03
N ILE A 59 16.77 19.06 -16.30
CA ILE A 59 15.53 19.64 -15.79
C ILE A 59 14.31 18.87 -16.29
N ILE A 60 14.25 18.58 -17.59
CA ILE A 60 13.15 17.80 -18.19
C ILE A 60 13.09 16.40 -17.56
N ALA A 61 14.23 15.72 -17.44
CA ALA A 61 14.28 14.39 -16.83
C ALA A 61 13.85 14.40 -15.36
N VAL A 62 14.22 15.43 -14.60
CA VAL A 62 13.81 15.61 -13.20
C VAL A 62 12.30 15.85 -13.11
N VAL A 63 11.75 16.77 -13.89
CA VAL A 63 10.31 17.08 -13.85
C VAL A 63 9.47 15.86 -14.23
N VAL A 64 9.81 15.19 -15.34
CA VAL A 64 9.07 14.01 -15.80
C VAL A 64 9.28 12.82 -14.89
N GLY A 65 10.48 12.64 -14.34
CA GLY A 65 10.80 11.63 -13.34
C GLY A 65 10.00 11.81 -12.05
N VAL A 66 9.89 13.03 -11.53
CA VAL A 66 9.09 13.33 -10.34
C VAL A 66 7.60 13.06 -10.59
N LEU A 67 7.05 13.53 -11.71
CA LEU A 67 5.64 13.27 -12.06
C LEU A 67 5.36 11.77 -12.17
N THR A 68 6.25 11.03 -12.85
CA THR A 68 6.17 9.57 -12.97
C THR A 68 6.24 8.91 -11.59
N GLY A 69 7.17 9.33 -10.74
CA GLY A 69 7.33 8.82 -9.38
C GLY A 69 6.10 9.07 -8.50
N ILE A 70 5.44 10.22 -8.62
CA ILE A 70 4.20 10.51 -7.90
C ILE A 70 3.08 9.56 -8.34
N VAL A 71 2.89 9.33 -9.64
CA VAL A 71 1.89 8.39 -10.16
C VAL A 71 2.15 6.98 -9.65
N ILE A 72 3.40 6.51 -9.74
CA ILE A 72 3.80 5.19 -9.22
C ILE A 72 3.56 5.11 -7.71
N THR A 73 3.86 6.16 -6.95
CA THR A 73 3.64 6.21 -5.50
C THR A 73 2.17 5.99 -5.17
N VAL A 74 1.25 6.72 -5.83
CA VAL A 74 -0.20 6.56 -5.64
C VAL A 74 -0.62 5.11 -5.92
N PHE A 75 -0.06 4.50 -6.97
CA PHE A 75 -0.37 3.13 -7.34
C PHE A 75 0.15 2.15 -6.30
N SER A 76 1.37 2.33 -5.79
CA SER A 76 1.94 1.52 -4.71
C SER A 76 1.05 1.50 -3.47
N PHE A 77 0.48 2.64 -3.07
CA PHE A 77 -0.49 2.69 -1.96
C PHE A 77 -1.80 1.94 -2.26
N ILE A 78 -2.30 2.02 -3.49
CA ILE A 78 -3.50 1.27 -3.91
C ILE A 78 -3.20 -0.24 -3.88
N PHE A 79 -2.10 -0.67 -4.49
CA PHE A 79 -1.68 -2.06 -4.54
C PHE A 79 -1.38 -2.63 -3.16
N LEU A 80 -0.74 -1.87 -2.27
CA LEU A 80 -0.52 -2.28 -0.89
C LEU A 80 -1.85 -2.70 -0.24
N ASN A 81 -2.88 -1.87 -0.34
CA ASN A 81 -4.19 -2.19 0.23
C ASN A 81 -4.82 -3.43 -0.41
N ILE A 82 -4.71 -3.60 -1.73
CA ILE A 82 -5.23 -4.77 -2.44
C ILE A 82 -4.50 -6.05 -1.99
N ILE A 83 -3.17 -6.03 -1.97
CA ILE A 83 -2.33 -7.16 -1.55
C ILE A 83 -2.63 -7.51 -0.10
N LYS A 84 -2.69 -6.50 0.78
CA LYS A 84 -3.00 -6.70 2.20
C LYS A 84 -4.38 -7.34 2.38
N LYS A 85 -5.39 -6.87 1.64
CA LYS A 85 -6.73 -7.46 1.68
C LYS A 85 -6.74 -8.90 1.17
N ALA A 86 -5.98 -9.21 0.13
CA ALA A 86 -5.85 -10.55 -0.42
C ALA A 86 -5.24 -11.54 0.59
N TRP A 87 -4.28 -11.08 1.40
CA TRP A 87 -3.53 -11.91 2.34
C TRP A 87 -4.25 -12.23 3.66
N ILE A 88 -5.37 -11.56 3.98
CA ILE A 88 -6.17 -11.83 5.19
C ILE A 88 -6.61 -13.30 5.25
N ARG A 89 -6.34 -14.03 6.33
CA ARG A 89 -6.65 -15.48 6.41
C ARG A 89 -7.78 -15.84 7.36
N ASP A 90 -8.20 -14.90 8.19
CA ASP A 90 -9.13 -15.12 9.30
C ASP A 90 -10.03 -13.90 9.53
N PHE A 91 -11.08 -14.05 10.35
CA PHE A 91 -12.07 -12.99 10.58
C PHE A 91 -11.51 -11.85 11.44
N TYR A 92 -10.56 -12.13 12.34
CA TYR A 92 -9.97 -11.09 13.18
C TYR A 92 -9.04 -10.16 12.38
N SER A 93 -8.21 -10.73 11.51
CA SER A 93 -7.40 -9.99 10.51
C SER A 93 -8.30 -9.13 9.61
N PHE A 94 -9.49 -9.62 9.23
CA PHE A 94 -10.46 -8.81 8.50
C PHE A 94 -11.03 -7.67 9.34
N TYR A 95 -11.38 -7.92 10.61
CA TYR A 95 -11.79 -6.88 11.55
C TYR A 95 -10.73 -5.78 11.69
N ALA A 96 -9.48 -6.16 11.95
CA ALA A 96 -8.36 -5.24 12.10
C ALA A 96 -8.07 -4.46 10.80
N TYR A 97 -8.20 -5.11 9.63
CA TYR A 97 -8.11 -4.42 8.33
C TYR A 97 -9.17 -3.32 8.21
N ILE A 98 -10.45 -3.63 8.40
CA ILE A 98 -11.53 -2.63 8.30
C ILE A 98 -11.31 -1.52 9.34
N HIS A 99 -10.92 -1.88 10.56
CA HIS A 99 -10.65 -0.91 11.63
C HIS A 99 -9.53 0.07 11.28
N SER A 100 -8.43 -0.43 10.71
CA SER A 100 -7.34 0.42 10.26
C SER A 100 -7.81 1.45 9.24
N LEU A 101 -8.78 1.11 8.38
CA LEU A 101 -9.29 1.97 7.33
C LEU A 101 -10.19 3.13 7.82
N LYS A 102 -10.47 3.27 9.13
CA LYS A 102 -11.33 4.33 9.69
C LYS A 102 -10.91 5.76 9.40
N HIS A 103 -9.62 6.03 9.18
CA HIS A 103 -9.17 7.40 8.95
C HIS A 103 -9.83 8.00 7.68
N ARG A 104 -10.43 9.20 7.78
CA ARG A 104 -11.12 9.87 6.65
C ARG A 104 -10.19 10.15 5.45
N SER A 105 -8.91 10.38 5.72
CA SER A 105 -7.87 10.60 4.69
C SER A 105 -7.49 9.37 3.88
N LYS A 106 -8.03 8.18 4.21
CA LYS A 106 -7.77 6.97 3.41
C LYS A 106 -8.69 6.92 2.21
N LEU A 107 -8.08 6.74 1.03
CA LEU A 107 -8.73 6.66 -0.28
C LEU A 107 -10.05 5.86 -0.22
N ILE A 108 -11.14 6.49 -0.65
CA ILE A 108 -12.48 5.90 -0.72
C ILE A 108 -12.46 4.63 -1.58
N THR A 109 -11.58 4.58 -2.59
CA THR A 109 -11.35 3.43 -3.48
C THR A 109 -11.03 2.13 -2.72
N VAL A 110 -10.47 2.25 -1.50
CA VAL A 110 -10.11 1.11 -0.65
C VAL A 110 -11.26 0.72 0.31
N LYS A 111 -12.17 1.65 0.60
CA LYS A 111 -13.27 1.47 1.54
C LYS A 111 -14.44 0.75 0.87
N ASP A 112 -14.87 -0.36 1.47
CA ASP A 112 -16.04 -1.09 1.00
C ASP A 112 -17.34 -0.38 1.39
N ARG A 113 -18.21 -0.13 0.39
CA ARG A 113 -19.52 0.52 0.56
C ARG A 113 -20.43 -0.18 1.58
N ARG A 114 -20.30 -1.50 1.76
CA ARG A 114 -21.06 -2.25 2.78
C ARG A 114 -20.75 -1.81 4.21
N PHE A 115 -19.62 -1.14 4.41
CA PHE A 115 -19.13 -0.66 5.70
C PHE A 115 -19.10 0.88 5.79
N LEU A 116 -19.36 1.61 4.69
CA LEU A 116 -19.28 3.07 4.61
C LEU A 116 -20.26 3.78 5.56
N ASP A 117 -21.56 3.52 5.44
CA ASP A 117 -22.61 4.32 6.10
C ASP A 117 -22.73 4.14 7.62
N ARG A 118 -22.01 3.16 8.22
CA ARG A 118 -22.07 2.90 9.68
C ARG A 118 -20.73 2.82 10.39
N TYR A 119 -19.63 2.54 9.69
CA TYR A 119 -18.37 2.19 10.35
C TYR A 119 -17.23 3.18 10.11
N TYR A 120 -17.07 3.68 8.88
CA TYR A 120 -16.03 4.65 8.59
C TYR A 120 -16.32 6.05 9.15
N ASP A 121 -17.59 6.34 9.47
CA ASP A 121 -18.00 7.60 10.06
C ASP A 121 -18.08 7.60 11.61
N LYS A 122 -18.08 6.43 12.25
CA LYS A 122 -18.13 6.31 13.72
C LYS A 122 -16.74 6.18 14.35
N VAL A 123 -16.43 7.08 15.29
CA VAL A 123 -15.18 7.10 16.06
C VAL A 123 -14.98 5.82 16.89
N LYS A 124 -16.07 5.14 17.28
CA LYS A 124 -16.06 3.98 18.19
C LYS A 124 -15.81 2.66 17.46
N SER A 125 -14.92 1.82 18.00
CA SER A 125 -14.67 0.44 17.54
C SER A 125 -15.90 -0.45 17.77
N TRP A 126 -16.14 -1.42 16.89
CA TRP A 126 -17.19 -2.41 17.10
C TRP A 126 -16.85 -3.36 18.25
N THR A 127 -17.87 -3.76 19.02
CA THR A 127 -17.76 -4.96 19.86
C THR A 127 -17.72 -6.22 18.99
N LYS A 128 -17.40 -7.35 19.60
CA LYS A 128 -17.32 -8.60 18.85
C LYS A 128 -18.70 -9.03 18.35
N GLU A 129 -19.72 -8.78 19.15
CA GLU A 129 -21.13 -9.07 18.92
C GLU A 129 -21.66 -8.23 17.75
N GLU A 130 -21.39 -6.93 17.75
CA GLU A 130 -21.72 -6.03 16.64
C GLU A 130 -21.04 -6.48 15.33
N TYR A 131 -19.80 -6.94 15.42
CA TYR A 131 -19.07 -7.47 14.27
C TYR A 131 -19.67 -8.76 13.73
N ILE A 132 -19.99 -9.72 14.60
CA ILE A 132 -20.65 -10.99 14.23
C ILE A 132 -22.00 -10.72 13.56
N GLN A 133 -22.83 -9.84 14.14
CA GLN A 133 -24.12 -9.46 13.56
C GLN A 133 -23.95 -8.87 12.16
N LYS A 134 -22.95 -8.02 11.95
CA LYS A 134 -22.70 -7.44 10.62
C LYS A 134 -22.23 -8.51 9.62
N LEU A 135 -21.40 -9.45 10.03
CA LEU A 135 -21.01 -10.57 9.18
C LEU A 135 -22.22 -11.44 8.80
N ALA A 136 -23.08 -11.75 9.77
CA ALA A 136 -24.30 -12.52 9.54
C ALA A 136 -25.24 -11.80 8.55
N GLU A 137 -25.38 -10.48 8.64
CA GLU A 137 -26.16 -9.67 7.67
C GLU A 137 -25.57 -9.78 6.25
N ILE A 138 -24.24 -9.71 6.12
CA ILE A 138 -23.56 -9.82 4.82
C ILE A 138 -23.74 -11.21 4.20
N PHE A 139 -23.72 -12.25 5.02
CA PHE A 139 -23.91 -13.64 4.60
C PHE A 139 -25.38 -14.07 4.52
N LYS A 140 -26.31 -13.24 5.01
CA LYS A 140 -27.75 -13.51 5.11
C LYS A 140 -28.06 -14.73 6.01
N TYR A 141 -27.32 -14.89 7.10
CA TYR A 141 -27.58 -15.92 8.10
C TYR A 141 -28.64 -15.46 9.10
N THR A 142 -29.53 -16.38 9.48
CA THR A 142 -30.52 -16.14 10.54
C THR A 142 -29.94 -16.58 11.89
N GLU A 143 -30.33 -15.92 12.99
CA GLU A 143 -29.77 -16.19 14.32
C GLU A 143 -29.97 -17.64 14.80
N ASN A 144 -31.03 -18.30 14.32
CA ASN A 144 -31.36 -19.68 14.67
C ASN A 144 -30.63 -20.71 13.79
N SER A 145 -29.92 -20.28 12.74
CA SER A 145 -29.24 -21.17 11.80
C SER A 145 -27.98 -21.82 12.39
N ILE A 146 -27.63 -23.00 11.88
CA ILE A 146 -26.38 -23.69 12.25
C ILE A 146 -25.18 -22.87 11.77
N GLU A 147 -25.32 -22.21 10.62
CA GLU A 147 -24.35 -21.31 10.01
C GLU A 147 -24.02 -20.13 10.93
N TYR A 148 -25.01 -19.52 11.56
CA TYR A 148 -24.79 -18.43 12.52
C TYR A 148 -24.05 -18.90 13.77
N LYS A 149 -24.41 -20.07 14.32
CA LYS A 149 -23.68 -20.66 15.47
C LYS A 149 -22.24 -20.98 15.11
N ASN A 150 -22.00 -21.51 13.91
CA ASN A 150 -20.66 -21.78 13.41
C ASN A 150 -19.86 -20.48 13.22
N LEU A 151 -20.47 -19.43 12.66
CA LEU A 151 -19.84 -18.11 12.53
C LEU A 151 -19.42 -17.55 13.89
N ILE A 152 -20.27 -17.63 14.92
CA ILE A 152 -19.91 -17.21 16.28
C ILE A 152 -18.67 -17.95 16.77
N ASN A 153 -18.64 -19.28 16.62
CA ASN A 153 -17.54 -20.11 17.07
C ASN A 153 -16.24 -19.77 16.33
N GLU A 154 -16.28 -19.66 15.01
CA GLU A 154 -15.11 -19.33 14.19
C GLU A 154 -14.57 -17.93 14.50
N VAL A 155 -15.44 -16.93 14.68
CA VAL A 155 -15.03 -15.59 15.07
C VAL A 155 -14.44 -15.58 16.48
N ASN A 156 -15.05 -16.28 17.44
CA ASN A 156 -14.51 -16.37 18.78
C ASN A 156 -13.14 -17.05 18.83
N GLU A 157 -12.95 -18.13 18.08
CA GLU A 157 -11.69 -18.84 17.96
C GLU A 157 -10.60 -17.94 17.37
N ASP A 158 -10.90 -17.21 16.29
CA ASP A 158 -9.95 -16.28 15.65
C ASP A 158 -9.60 -15.12 16.58
N PHE A 159 -10.58 -14.52 17.27
CA PHE A 159 -10.31 -13.46 18.24
C PHE A 159 -9.48 -13.95 19.43
N ALA A 160 -9.69 -15.19 19.88
CA ALA A 160 -8.91 -15.79 20.96
C ALA A 160 -7.46 -16.03 20.54
N LYS A 161 -7.20 -16.55 19.32
CA LYS A 161 -5.83 -16.74 18.80
C LYS A 161 -4.99 -15.46 18.85
N HIS A 162 -5.61 -14.32 18.57
CA HIS A 162 -4.96 -13.02 18.60
C HIS A 162 -5.05 -12.31 19.97
N GLY A 163 -5.80 -12.86 20.93
CA GLY A 163 -6.02 -12.24 22.25
C GLY A 163 -4.91 -12.51 23.25
N TYR A 164 -4.05 -13.51 23.01
CA TYR A 164 -2.95 -13.90 23.90
C TYR A 164 -1.60 -13.31 23.47
N LEU A 165 -1.55 -12.54 22.39
CA LEU A 165 -0.34 -11.91 21.89
C LEU A 165 -0.23 -10.50 22.47
N ASP A 166 0.69 -10.29 23.41
CA ASP A 166 1.08 -8.94 23.83
C ASP A 166 2.31 -8.52 23.03
N PRO A 167 2.16 -7.72 21.96
CA PRO A 167 3.29 -7.34 21.13
C PRO A 167 4.21 -6.42 21.93
N ASN A 168 5.50 -6.76 22.00
CA ASN A 168 6.51 -5.82 22.47
C ASN A 168 6.62 -4.67 21.45
N ILE A 169 5.92 -3.58 21.74
CA ILE A 169 5.80 -2.41 20.86
C ILE A 169 7.18 -1.80 20.61
N GLU A 170 8.02 -1.66 21.64
CA GLU A 170 9.34 -1.04 21.52
C GLU A 170 10.27 -1.85 20.62
N LYS A 171 10.33 -3.16 20.83
CA LYS A 171 11.11 -4.06 19.97
C LYS A 171 10.61 -4.00 18.53
N THR A 172 9.30 -4.02 18.33
CA THR A 172 8.72 -3.95 16.98
C THR A 172 9.03 -2.61 16.30
N LYS A 173 9.01 -1.50 17.04
CA LYS A 173 9.38 -0.19 16.50
C LYS A 173 10.84 -0.17 16.05
N LYS A 174 11.75 -0.74 16.86
CA LYS A 174 13.18 -0.83 16.50
C LYS A 174 13.36 -1.66 15.22
N ASP A 175 12.76 -2.85 15.16
CA ASP A 175 12.85 -3.71 13.98
C ASP A 175 12.22 -3.06 12.74
N ALA A 176 11.11 -2.33 12.91
CA ALA A 176 10.47 -1.59 11.84
C ALA A 176 11.34 -0.45 11.30
N TYR A 177 12.02 0.31 12.17
CA TYR A 177 12.97 1.34 11.73
C TYR A 177 14.12 0.74 10.91
N VAL A 178 14.69 -0.38 11.38
CA VAL A 178 15.76 -1.08 10.66
C VAL A 178 15.27 -1.54 9.29
N LYS A 179 14.09 -2.15 9.21
CA LYS A 179 13.50 -2.59 7.94
C LYS A 179 13.23 -1.43 7.00
N ALA A 180 12.63 -0.34 7.48
CA ALA A 180 12.37 0.84 6.65
C ALA A 180 13.68 1.45 6.11
N PHE A 181 14.72 1.52 6.94
CA PHE A 181 16.02 2.01 6.49
C PHE A 181 16.68 1.09 5.45
N ILE A 182 16.64 -0.24 5.65
CA ILE A 182 17.24 -1.18 4.71
C ILE A 182 16.45 -1.25 3.40
N PHE A 183 15.14 -1.44 3.46
CA PHE A 183 14.31 -1.72 2.29
C PHE A 183 13.86 -0.46 1.54
N ASP A 184 13.61 0.66 2.24
CA ASP A 184 13.10 1.87 1.59
C ASP A 184 14.21 2.89 1.29
N LEU A 185 15.39 2.77 1.91
CA LEU A 185 16.51 3.70 1.69
C LEU A 185 17.74 3.01 1.09
N ILE A 186 18.34 2.02 1.77
CA ILE A 186 19.59 1.39 1.30
C ILE A 186 19.38 0.63 -0.02
N SER A 187 18.43 -0.31 -0.05
CA SER A 187 18.19 -1.16 -1.23
C SER A 187 17.91 -0.32 -2.49
N PRO A 188 17.07 0.71 -2.45
CA PRO A 188 16.83 1.51 -3.65
C PRO A 188 17.99 2.42 -4.03
N LEU A 189 18.80 2.90 -3.08
CA LEU A 189 20.04 3.63 -3.38
C LEU A 189 21.07 2.76 -4.10
N LEU A 190 21.15 1.48 -3.75
CA LEU A 190 21.98 0.50 -4.47
C LEU A 190 21.50 0.33 -5.92
N VAL A 191 20.18 0.22 -6.13
CA VAL A 191 19.60 0.14 -7.49
C VAL A 191 19.90 1.42 -8.28
N VAL A 192 19.71 2.60 -7.69
CA VAL A 192 20.01 3.88 -8.33
C VAL A 192 21.49 3.98 -8.70
N SER A 193 22.38 3.56 -7.81
CA SER A 193 23.82 3.57 -8.04
C SER A 193 24.22 2.63 -9.17
N ALA A 194 23.63 1.42 -9.22
CA ALA A 194 23.82 0.50 -10.34
C ALA A 194 23.34 1.10 -11.68
N LEU A 195 22.18 1.77 -11.69
CA LEU A 195 21.66 2.44 -12.89
C LEU A 195 22.56 3.60 -13.36
N ILE A 196 23.15 4.36 -12.43
CA ILE A 196 24.12 5.41 -12.75
C ILE A 196 25.37 4.80 -13.39
N VAL A 197 25.93 3.74 -12.80
CA VAL A 197 27.10 3.04 -13.36
C VAL A 197 26.79 2.52 -14.76
N CYS A 198 25.64 1.89 -14.97
CA CYS A 198 25.21 1.44 -16.30
C CYS A 198 25.09 2.62 -17.29
N ALA A 199 24.55 3.76 -16.87
CA ALA A 199 24.44 4.94 -17.73
C ALA A 199 25.80 5.53 -18.12
N VAL A 200 26.77 5.52 -17.21
CA VAL A 200 28.14 6.01 -17.46
C VAL A 200 28.91 5.05 -18.36
N LEU A 201 28.94 3.75 -18.04
CA LEU A 201 29.64 2.74 -18.83
C LEU A 201 29.10 2.63 -20.26
N TYR A 202 27.79 2.83 -20.45
CA TYR A 202 27.18 2.80 -21.78
C TYR A 202 27.65 3.96 -22.68
N ASN A 203 27.90 5.13 -22.09
CA ASN A 203 28.32 6.33 -22.81
C ASN A 203 29.84 6.42 -23.00
N ASP A 204 30.62 5.68 -22.23
CA ASP A 204 32.08 5.70 -22.35
C ASP A 204 32.52 4.95 -23.62
N GLY A 205 33.18 5.64 -24.54
CA GLY A 205 33.74 5.06 -25.75
C GLY A 205 32.78 4.83 -26.94
N ASN A 206 31.47 5.12 -26.83
CA ASN A 206 30.51 4.96 -27.93
C ASN A 206 30.16 6.31 -28.60
N PRO A 207 30.69 6.63 -29.80
CA PRO A 207 30.32 7.85 -30.53
C PRO A 207 28.85 7.87 -30.99
N ASP A 208 28.22 6.69 -31.10
CA ASP A 208 26.78 6.51 -31.41
C ASP A 208 25.92 6.34 -30.14
N SER A 209 26.33 6.92 -29.00
CA SER A 209 25.60 6.80 -27.74
C SER A 209 24.12 7.20 -27.94
N LEU A 210 23.21 6.27 -27.65
CA LEU A 210 21.77 6.51 -27.67
C LEU A 210 21.39 7.48 -26.54
N TYR A 211 21.40 8.78 -26.82
CA TYR A 211 20.97 9.85 -25.89
C TYR A 211 19.55 9.62 -25.32
N ALA A 212 18.71 8.90 -26.06
CA ALA A 212 17.39 8.50 -25.60
C ALA A 212 17.47 7.54 -24.39
N LEU A 213 18.40 6.58 -24.40
CA LEU A 213 18.55 5.60 -23.32
C LEU A 213 19.02 6.27 -22.03
N THR A 214 19.96 7.20 -22.12
CA THR A 214 20.50 7.91 -20.95
C THR A 214 19.47 8.83 -20.32
N ARG A 215 18.67 9.52 -21.13
CA ARG A 215 17.51 10.31 -20.66
C ARG A 215 16.44 9.42 -20.01
N LEU A 216 16.15 8.25 -20.58
CA LEU A 216 15.22 7.30 -19.99
C LEU A 216 15.72 6.80 -18.63
N LEU A 217 17.01 6.46 -18.53
CA LEU A 217 17.64 6.06 -17.27
C LEU A 217 17.59 7.19 -16.22
N ALA A 218 17.83 8.44 -16.63
CA ALA A 218 17.72 9.59 -15.75
C ALA A 218 16.28 9.77 -15.20
N VAL A 219 15.26 9.67 -16.07
CA VAL A 219 13.85 9.70 -15.66
C VAL A 219 13.55 8.56 -14.69
N ALA A 220 14.03 7.35 -14.97
CA ALA A 220 13.83 6.18 -14.12
C ALA A 220 14.48 6.34 -12.74
N ILE A 221 15.71 6.84 -12.68
CA ILE A 221 16.43 7.13 -11.43
C ILE A 221 15.63 8.12 -10.57
N VAL A 222 15.19 9.24 -11.15
CA VAL A 222 14.42 10.25 -10.42
C VAL A 222 13.07 9.70 -9.96
N ALA A 223 12.39 8.90 -10.79
CA ALA A 223 11.14 8.26 -10.42
C ALA A 223 11.33 7.30 -9.23
N ILE A 224 12.39 6.47 -9.25
CA ILE A 224 12.75 5.56 -8.15
C ILE A 224 12.98 6.36 -6.88
N ILE A 225 13.84 7.39 -6.90
CA ILE A 225 14.12 8.25 -5.74
C ILE A 225 12.83 8.85 -5.17
N THR A 226 11.96 9.37 -6.03
CA THR A 226 10.69 9.99 -5.62
C THR A 226 9.80 8.99 -4.88
N VAL A 227 9.65 7.78 -5.41
CA VAL A 227 8.86 6.71 -4.78
C VAL A 227 9.44 6.31 -3.43
N ASN A 228 10.76 6.13 -3.35
CA ASN A 228 11.42 5.70 -2.12
C ASN A 228 11.31 6.74 -1.01
N VAL A 229 11.55 8.01 -1.31
CA VAL A 229 11.40 9.10 -0.34
C VAL A 229 9.97 9.15 0.19
N ALA A 230 8.97 8.97 -0.67
CA ALA A 230 7.57 8.95 -0.26
C ALA A 230 7.23 7.75 0.65
N ILE A 231 7.65 6.54 0.26
CA ILE A 231 7.41 5.31 1.06
C ILE A 231 8.16 5.38 2.39
N PHE A 232 9.45 5.75 2.38
CA PHE A 232 10.25 5.88 3.60
C PHE A 232 9.64 6.91 4.56
N THR A 233 9.28 8.11 4.05
CA THR A 233 8.63 9.14 4.88
C THR A 233 7.32 8.62 5.48
N TYR A 234 6.52 7.91 4.68
CA TYR A 234 5.29 7.29 5.17
C TYR A 234 5.55 6.26 6.28
N GLU A 235 6.49 5.34 6.09
CA GLU A 235 6.84 4.33 7.08
C GLU A 235 7.31 4.95 8.39
N ILE A 236 8.23 5.92 8.33
CA ILE A 236 8.72 6.62 9.52
C ILE A 236 7.58 7.32 10.28
N VAL A 237 6.65 7.95 9.56
CA VAL A 237 5.47 8.58 10.18
C VAL A 237 4.56 7.54 10.83
N GLN A 238 4.35 6.38 10.20
CA GLN A 238 3.53 5.31 10.78
C GLN A 238 4.20 4.70 12.03
N ILE A 239 5.50 4.41 11.98
CA ILE A 239 6.26 3.85 13.12
C ILE A 239 6.22 4.81 14.31
N LYS A 240 6.38 6.11 14.08
CA LYS A 240 6.28 7.14 15.14
C LYS A 240 4.91 7.14 15.82
N LYS A 241 3.85 6.88 15.07
CA LYS A 241 2.46 6.84 15.57
C LYS A 241 2.11 5.57 16.36
N VAL A 242 3.01 4.60 16.49
CA VAL A 242 2.77 3.40 17.28
C VAL A 242 3.03 3.68 18.76
N HIS A 243 1.96 3.67 19.56
CA HIS A 243 2.01 3.90 21.02
C HIS A 243 1.17 2.88 21.81
N ASN A 244 0.17 2.25 21.17
CA ASN A 244 -0.75 1.32 21.80
C ASN A 244 -1.14 0.21 20.82
N ILE A 245 -1.79 -0.85 21.30
CA ILE A 245 -2.17 -2.02 20.48
C ILE A 245 -3.04 -1.63 19.26
N LYS A 246 -3.85 -0.58 19.36
CA LYS A 246 -4.69 -0.11 18.24
C LYS A 246 -3.82 0.46 17.12
N THR A 247 -2.96 1.42 17.45
CA THR A 247 -2.03 2.03 16.50
C THR A 247 -0.98 1.04 15.99
N TYR A 248 -0.66 0.02 16.79
CA TYR A 248 0.16 -1.12 16.37
C TYR A 248 -0.54 -1.97 15.30
N ASN A 249 -1.79 -2.37 15.52
CA ASN A 249 -2.55 -3.13 14.52
C ASN A 249 -2.74 -2.32 13.23
N ASP A 250 -2.95 -1.01 13.34
CA ASP A 250 -2.98 -0.10 12.18
C ASP A 250 -1.65 -0.12 11.42
N PHE A 251 -0.53 -0.02 12.12
CA PHE A 251 0.80 -0.11 11.52
C PHE A 251 1.04 -1.46 10.81
N VAL A 252 0.70 -2.58 11.44
CA VAL A 252 0.84 -3.93 10.82
C VAL A 252 0.00 -4.04 9.53
N MET A 253 -1.20 -3.47 9.54
CA MET A 253 -2.10 -3.50 8.37
C MET A 253 -1.64 -2.61 7.22
N LEU A 254 -0.94 -1.52 7.51
CA LEU A 254 -0.69 -0.44 6.55
C LEU A 254 0.76 -0.24 6.17
N SER A 255 1.70 -0.90 6.86
CA SER A 255 3.11 -0.83 6.53
C SER A 255 3.43 -1.64 5.27
N PHE A 256 4.25 -1.08 4.39
CA PHE A 256 4.87 -1.73 3.24
C PHE A 256 5.86 -2.83 3.65
N ASN A 257 6.45 -2.73 4.85
CA ASN A 257 7.53 -3.61 5.29
C ASN A 257 7.12 -4.64 6.35
N ASN A 258 5.87 -4.59 6.80
CA ASN A 258 5.37 -5.50 7.84
C ASN A 258 4.23 -6.37 7.34
N TYR A 259 4.49 -7.63 6.97
CA TYR A 259 3.48 -8.56 6.45
C TYR A 259 2.95 -9.55 7.50
N ALA A 260 3.39 -9.46 8.74
CA ALA A 260 3.10 -10.46 9.77
C ALA A 260 1.74 -10.23 10.44
N TYR A 261 0.66 -10.63 9.79
CA TYR A 261 -0.69 -10.68 10.39
C TYR A 261 -0.75 -11.49 11.69
N GLY A 262 0.19 -12.43 11.86
CA GLY A 262 0.31 -13.25 13.06
C GLY A 262 0.69 -12.48 14.33
N THR A 263 1.04 -11.19 14.25
CA THR A 263 1.36 -10.38 15.43
C THR A 263 0.23 -9.45 15.86
N LEU A 264 -0.91 -9.45 15.15
CA LEU A 264 -2.06 -8.64 15.53
C LEU A 264 -2.59 -9.06 16.91
N SER A 265 -3.02 -8.06 17.69
CA SER A 265 -3.49 -8.28 19.06
C SER A 265 -4.92 -7.78 19.29
N SER A 266 -5.81 -8.69 19.71
CA SER A 266 -7.24 -8.43 19.92
C SER A 266 -7.58 -7.90 21.32
N MET A 267 -6.58 -7.72 22.19
CA MET A 267 -6.75 -7.36 23.62
C MET A 267 -7.57 -6.09 23.87
N ILE A 268 -7.63 -5.16 22.91
CA ILE A 268 -8.42 -3.92 23.03
C ILE A 268 -9.93 -4.13 22.77
N VAL A 269 -10.32 -5.20 22.07
CA VAL A 269 -11.73 -5.40 21.71
C VAL A 269 -12.52 -5.79 22.96
N LYS A 270 -13.37 -4.88 23.43
CA LYS A 270 -14.22 -5.10 24.61
C LYS A 270 -15.09 -6.35 24.39
N LYS A 271 -14.99 -7.30 25.32
CA LYS A 271 -15.95 -8.40 25.49
C LYS A 271 -17.21 -7.83 26.16
N ARG A 272 -18.17 -7.28 25.42
CA ARG A 272 -19.52 -7.00 25.93
C ARG A 272 -20.51 -6.97 24.79
#